data_AF-A0A7S4SRP4-F1
#
_entry.id   AF-A0A7S4SRP4-F1
#
_cell.length_a   1.000
_cell.length_b   1.000
_cell.length_c   1.000
_cell.angle_alpha   90.00
_cell.angle_beta   90.00
_cell.angle_gamma   90.00
#
_symmetry.space_group_name_H-M   'P 1'
#
loop_
_entity.id
_entity.type
_entity.pdbx_description
1 polymer ?
#
loop_
_entity_poly.entity_id
_entity_poly.type
_entity_poly.pdbx_seq_one_letter_code
_entity_poly.pdbx_strand_id
1 'polypeptide(L)'
;DGSHIKGLLINLVHHWWPSLLRLGFLKEFVTPIVKAWKEGRKDGERRDEKSFFTMTEYERWKQQRADDRGWKTKYYKGLGTSTMKEAKEYFRDLAAHEIRFKWAGEGDGEAIDLAFNRKRADDRKDWINSYEDGAHVDHSSRALAYTDFINKELVQFAKYDVMRSIPCMV
;
A
#
# COMPACT_ATOMS: atom_id res chain seq x y z
N ASP A 1 6.19 0.15 7.11
CA ASP A 1 7.36 1.04 6.83
C ASP A 1 7.49 1.48 5.37
N GLY A 2 7.23 0.63 4.37
CA GLY A 2 7.31 1.03 2.95
C GLY A 2 6.50 2.29 2.61
N SER A 3 5.25 2.38 3.09
CA SER A 3 4.39 3.56 2.93
C SER A 3 4.97 4.82 3.57
N HIS A 4 5.69 4.70 4.70
CA HIS A 4 6.37 5.83 5.32
C HIS A 4 7.49 6.37 4.43
N ILE A 5 8.30 5.48 3.84
CA ILE A 5 9.38 5.86 2.90
C ILE A 5 8.80 6.60 1.69
N LYS A 6 7.72 6.08 1.10
CA LYS A 6 7.00 6.76 0.00
C LYS A 6 6.53 8.15 0.42
N GLY A 7 5.90 8.26 1.59
CA GLY A 7 5.43 9.53 2.13
C GLY A 7 6.56 10.55 2.34
N LEU A 8 7.71 10.11 2.84
CA LEU A 8 8.89 10.96 2.97
C LEU A 8 9.43 11.44 1.61
N LEU A 9 9.42 10.59 0.59
CA LEU A 9 9.79 10.98 -0.78
C LEU A 9 8.79 11.98 -1.37
N ILE A 10 7.49 11.75 -1.19
CA ILE A 10 6.44 12.70 -1.59
C ILE A 10 6.64 14.04 -0.90
N ASN A 11 6.87 14.04 0.42
CA ASN A 11 7.12 15.25 1.20
C ASN A 11 8.39 15.98 0.73
N LEU A 12 9.47 15.26 0.43
CA LEU A 12 10.69 15.84 -0.11
C LEU A 12 10.41 16.60 -1.41
N VAL A 13 9.72 15.97 -2.36
CA VAL A 13 9.41 16.61 -3.64
C VAL A 13 8.37 17.72 -3.46
N HIS A 14 7.39 17.56 -2.58
CA HIS A 14 6.43 18.63 -2.24
C HIS A 14 7.12 19.86 -1.67
N HIS A 15 8.10 19.67 -0.79
CA HIS A 15 8.80 20.77 -0.14
C HIS A 15 9.70 21.56 -1.10
N TRP A 16 10.47 20.87 -1.93
CA TRP A 16 11.46 21.52 -2.81
C TRP A 16 10.91 21.86 -4.20
N TRP A 17 10.01 21.03 -4.74
CA TRP A 17 9.48 21.17 -6.10
C TRP A 17 7.97 20.84 -6.18
N PRO A 18 7.09 21.65 -5.54
CA PRO A 18 5.65 21.40 -5.53
C PRO A 18 5.03 21.27 -6.93
N SER A 19 5.57 21.97 -7.93
CA SER A 19 5.11 21.91 -9.31
C SER A 19 5.25 20.52 -9.93
N LEU A 20 6.23 19.71 -9.52
CA LEU A 20 6.41 18.35 -10.06
C LEU A 20 5.27 17.42 -9.63
N LEU A 21 4.73 17.59 -8.42
CA LEU A 21 3.59 16.78 -7.96
C LEU A 21 2.36 17.03 -8.83
N ARG A 22 2.17 18.27 -9.27
CA ARG A 22 1.06 18.70 -10.15
C ARG A 22 1.16 18.11 -11.56
N LEU A 23 2.37 17.80 -12.02
CA LEU A 23 2.63 17.23 -13.34
C LEU A 23 2.54 15.69 -13.38
N GLY A 24 2.22 15.03 -12.26
CA GLY A 24 2.18 13.57 -12.19
C GLY A 24 3.56 12.93 -12.31
N PHE A 25 4.60 13.61 -11.81
CA PHE A 25 5.99 13.16 -11.87
C PHE A 25 6.23 11.86 -11.10
N LEU A 26 5.56 11.68 -9.96
CA LEU A 26 5.76 10.54 -9.07
C LEU A 26 4.94 9.32 -9.52
N LYS A 27 5.60 8.17 -9.51
CA LYS A 27 5.01 6.87 -9.81
C LYS A 27 5.42 5.87 -8.74
N GLU A 28 4.53 4.93 -8.50
CA GLU A 28 4.78 3.79 -7.64
C GLU A 28 4.78 2.50 -8.47
N PHE A 29 5.69 1.59 -8.11
CA PHE A 29 5.65 0.21 -8.55
C PHE A 29 5.17 -0.68 -7.39
N VAL A 30 3.97 -1.24 -7.50
CA VAL A 30 3.37 -2.12 -6.50
C VAL A 30 3.67 -3.58 -6.82
N THR A 31 3.86 -4.39 -5.77
CA THR A 31 3.98 -5.85 -5.91
C THR A 31 2.99 -6.53 -4.96
N PRO A 32 2.48 -7.72 -5.30
CA PRO A 32 1.57 -8.45 -4.43
C PRO A 32 2.22 -8.76 -3.08
N ILE A 33 1.49 -8.53 -1.99
CA ILE A 33 1.94 -8.88 -0.63
C ILE A 33 1.59 -10.33 -0.27
N VAL A 34 0.52 -10.87 -0.85
CA VAL A 34 0.13 -12.27 -0.71
C VAL A 34 -0.19 -12.83 -2.07
N LYS A 35 0.31 -14.03 -2.35
CA LYS A 35 -0.20 -14.85 -3.46
C LYS A 35 -0.82 -16.12 -2.92
N ALA A 36 -2.00 -16.47 -3.44
CA ALA A 36 -2.68 -17.72 -3.16
C ALA A 36 -2.86 -18.50 -4.46
N TRP A 37 -2.58 -19.80 -4.45
CA TRP A 37 -2.78 -20.67 -5.60
C TRP A 37 -3.16 -22.09 -5.18
N LYS A 38 -3.75 -22.86 -6.08
CA LYS A 38 -3.89 -24.31 -5.94
C LYS A 38 -2.76 -25.02 -6.66
N GLU A 39 -2.34 -26.16 -6.15
CA GLU A 39 -1.34 -26.97 -6.86
C GLU A 39 -1.92 -27.63 -8.12
N GLY A 40 -1.10 -27.62 -9.16
CA GLY A 40 -1.35 -28.28 -10.42
C GLY A 40 -1.30 -29.80 -10.33
N ARG A 41 -1.51 -30.46 -11.48
CA ARG A 41 -1.27 -31.92 -11.57
C ARG A 41 0.22 -32.21 -11.72
N LYS A 42 0.99 -31.25 -12.24
CA LYS A 42 2.44 -31.34 -12.38
C LYS A 42 3.14 -30.63 -11.22
N ASP A 43 4.30 -31.16 -10.83
CA ASP A 43 5.11 -30.55 -9.78
C ASP A 43 5.51 -29.12 -10.16
N GLY A 44 5.36 -28.19 -9.22
CA GLY A 44 5.59 -26.75 -9.43
C GLY A 44 4.56 -25.99 -10.28
N GLU A 45 3.52 -26.64 -10.81
CA GLU A 45 2.44 -25.97 -11.54
C GLU A 45 1.48 -25.27 -10.56
N ARG A 46 1.15 -24.01 -10.83
CA ARG A 46 0.17 -23.22 -10.05
C ARG A 46 -1.11 -23.06 -10.85
N ARG A 47 -2.26 -23.38 -10.25
CA ARG A 47 -3.60 -23.16 -10.80
C ARG A 47 -4.37 -22.15 -9.96
N ASP A 48 -5.29 -21.42 -10.60
CA ASP A 48 -6.13 -20.41 -9.97
C ASP A 48 -5.35 -19.37 -9.14
N GLU A 49 -4.16 -18.96 -9.61
CA GLU A 49 -3.30 -18.03 -8.88
C GLU A 49 -3.98 -16.66 -8.73
N LYS A 50 -3.99 -16.16 -7.49
CA LYS A 50 -4.55 -14.88 -7.08
C LYS A 50 -3.49 -14.08 -6.35
N SER A 51 -3.36 -12.83 -6.73
CA SER A 51 -2.47 -11.85 -6.12
C SER A 51 -3.28 -10.85 -5.32
N PHE A 52 -2.85 -10.56 -4.10
CA PHE A 52 -3.46 -9.58 -3.22
C PHE A 52 -2.41 -8.51 -2.88
N PHE A 53 -2.80 -7.25 -2.98
CA PHE A 53 -1.91 -6.11 -2.76
C PHE A 53 -2.08 -5.51 -1.36
N THR A 54 -3.20 -5.81 -0.71
CA THR A 54 -3.46 -5.45 0.69
C THR A 54 -3.82 -6.66 1.54
N MET A 55 -3.61 -6.55 2.85
CA MET A 55 -3.94 -7.62 3.79
C MET A 55 -5.45 -7.77 3.93
N THR A 56 -6.16 -6.63 3.87
CA THR A 56 -7.62 -6.55 3.88
C THR A 56 -8.26 -7.34 2.73
N GLU A 57 -7.75 -7.20 1.50
CA GLU A 57 -8.24 -7.96 0.34
C GLU A 57 -8.09 -9.47 0.54
N TYR A 58 -6.93 -9.91 1.03
CA TYR A 58 -6.67 -11.32 1.28
C TYR A 58 -7.58 -11.88 2.39
N GLU A 59 -7.69 -11.20 3.53
CA GLU A 59 -8.54 -11.66 4.64
C GLU A 59 -10.01 -11.71 4.23
N ARG A 60 -10.48 -10.72 3.45
CA ARG A 60 -11.84 -10.74 2.88
C ARG A 60 -12.04 -11.93 1.95
N TRP A 61 -11.08 -12.20 1.07
CA TRP A 61 -11.14 -13.35 0.17
C TRP A 61 -11.14 -14.69 0.92
N LYS A 62 -10.36 -14.78 2.00
CA LYS A 62 -10.30 -15.96 2.86
C LYS A 62 -11.62 -16.16 3.62
N GLN A 63 -12.18 -15.12 4.22
CA GLN A 63 -13.44 -15.18 4.98
C GLN A 63 -14.65 -15.53 4.11
N GLN A 64 -14.68 -15.08 2.85
CA GLN A 64 -15.76 -15.41 1.90
C GLN A 64 -15.75 -16.87 1.46
N ARG A 65 -14.72 -17.64 1.80
CA ARG A 65 -14.59 -19.03 1.40
C ARG A 65 -14.83 -19.96 2.59
N ALA A 66 -15.81 -20.84 2.41
CA ALA A 66 -16.15 -21.85 3.41
C ALA A 66 -15.14 -23.01 3.49
N ASP A 67 -14.28 -23.19 2.47
CA ASP A 67 -13.27 -24.25 2.43
C ASP A 67 -11.92 -23.75 1.89
N ASP A 68 -10.91 -23.75 2.77
CA ASP A 68 -9.52 -23.41 2.48
C ASP A 68 -8.71 -24.61 1.94
N ARG A 69 -9.31 -25.81 1.85
CA ARG A 69 -8.59 -27.03 1.43
C ARG A 69 -7.97 -26.88 0.03
N GLY A 70 -6.66 -27.12 -0.03
CA GLY A 70 -5.89 -27.17 -1.27
C GLY A 70 -5.30 -25.84 -1.74
N TRP A 71 -5.54 -24.73 -1.02
CA TRP A 71 -4.87 -23.46 -1.30
C TRP A 71 -3.52 -23.38 -0.58
N LYS A 72 -2.47 -23.06 -1.33
CA LYS A 72 -1.19 -22.63 -0.80
C LYS A 72 -1.12 -21.11 -0.85
N THR A 73 -0.59 -20.52 0.21
CA THR A 73 -0.45 -19.07 0.34
C THR A 73 1.01 -18.74 0.63
N LYS A 74 1.54 -17.71 -0.04
CA LYS A 74 2.87 -17.17 0.24
C LYS A 74 2.74 -15.69 0.56
N TYR A 75 3.28 -15.30 1.71
CA TYR A 75 3.37 -13.92 2.15
C TYR A 75 4.74 -13.33 1.79
N TYR A 76 4.73 -12.19 1.13
CA TYR A 76 5.90 -11.48 0.63
C TYR A 76 6.17 -10.28 1.55
N LYS A 77 6.93 -10.51 2.62
CA LYS A 77 7.28 -9.47 3.61
C LYS A 77 8.14 -8.35 3.03
N GLY A 78 8.91 -8.65 1.98
CA GLY A 78 9.76 -7.67 1.32
C GLY A 78 10.07 -8.06 -0.11
N LEU A 79 10.60 -7.10 -0.88
CA LEU A 79 10.89 -7.30 -2.30
C LEU A 79 11.87 -8.45 -2.55
N GLY A 80 12.79 -8.70 -1.61
CA GLY A 80 13.73 -9.84 -1.66
C GLY A 80 13.08 -11.23 -1.54
N THR A 81 11.80 -11.32 -1.17
CA THR A 81 11.05 -12.59 -1.14
C THR A 81 10.56 -13.04 -2.53
N SER A 82 10.57 -12.11 -3.50
CA SER A 82 10.21 -12.38 -4.89
C SER A 82 11.36 -13.07 -5.62
N THR A 83 11.03 -14.10 -6.40
CA THR A 83 12.01 -14.79 -7.25
C THR A 83 12.32 -13.98 -8.51
N MET A 84 13.48 -14.23 -9.13
CA MET A 84 13.82 -13.59 -10.42
C MET A 84 12.81 -13.86 -11.53
N LYS A 85 12.11 -15.01 -11.46
CA LYS A 85 11.01 -15.34 -12.39
C LYS A 85 9.82 -14.41 -12.18
N GLU A 86 9.38 -14.24 -10.93
CA GLU A 86 8.27 -13.34 -10.58
C GLU A 86 8.61 -11.89 -10.91
N ALA A 87 9.84 -11.44 -10.65
CA ALA A 87 10.27 -10.10 -11.03
C ALA A 87 10.14 -9.88 -12.54
N LYS A 88 10.62 -10.82 -13.37
CA LYS A 88 10.47 -10.75 -14.83
C LYS A 88 9.00 -10.73 -15.25
N GLU A 89 8.12 -11.46 -14.57
CA GLU A 89 6.67 -11.43 -14.82
C GLU A 89 6.07 -10.05 -14.49
N TYR A 90 6.43 -9.45 -13.36
CA TYR A 90 5.95 -8.11 -12.98
C TYR A 90 6.41 -7.03 -13.98
N PHE A 91 7.67 -7.10 -14.45
CA PHE A 91 8.19 -6.16 -15.45
C PHE A 91 7.63 -6.38 -16.86
N ARG A 92 7.19 -7.61 -17.20
CA ARG A 92 6.48 -7.88 -18.46
C ARG A 92 5.11 -7.19 -18.48
N ASP A 93 4.45 -7.12 -17.33
CA ASP A 93 3.20 -6.40 -17.16
C ASP A 93 3.39 -5.16 -16.26
N LEU A 94 4.31 -4.29 -16.68
CA LEU A 94 4.66 -3.08 -15.92
C LEU A 94 3.44 -2.21 -15.67
N ALA A 95 2.54 -2.08 -16.64
CA ALA A 95 1.34 -1.26 -16.54
C ALA A 95 0.38 -1.76 -15.44
N ALA A 96 0.29 -3.08 -15.21
CA ALA A 96 -0.49 -3.64 -14.12
C ALA A 96 0.16 -3.54 -12.73
N HIS A 97 1.40 -3.06 -12.65
CA HIS A 97 2.13 -2.83 -11.41
C HIS A 97 2.48 -1.35 -11.20
N GLU A 98 2.21 -0.49 -12.18
CA GLU A 98 2.41 0.96 -12.10
C GLU A 98 1.15 1.63 -11.55
N ILE A 99 1.32 2.44 -10.51
CA ILE A 99 0.32 3.40 -10.01
C ILE A 99 0.89 4.80 -10.17
N ARG A 100 0.14 5.70 -10.79
CA ARG A 100 0.55 7.09 -10.99
C ARG A 100 -0.04 7.97 -9.91
N PHE A 101 0.79 8.78 -9.26
CA PHE A 101 0.27 9.80 -8.36
C PHE A 101 -0.34 10.94 -9.16
N LYS A 102 -1.52 11.39 -8.72
CA LYS A 102 -2.27 12.48 -9.31
C LYS A 102 -2.43 13.59 -8.29
N TRP A 103 -2.20 14.82 -8.74
CA TRP A 103 -2.65 16.01 -8.03
C TRP A 103 -4.12 16.29 -8.37
N ALA A 104 -5.00 16.18 -7.40
CA ALA A 104 -6.43 16.43 -7.50
C ALA A 104 -6.82 17.86 -7.11
N GLY A 105 -5.99 18.56 -6.32
CA GLY A 105 -6.23 19.94 -5.89
C GLY A 105 -5.45 20.30 -4.64
N GLU A 106 -5.71 21.49 -4.07
CA GLU A 106 -4.98 21.98 -2.89
C GLU A 106 -5.15 21.10 -1.64
N GLY A 107 -6.22 20.30 -1.56
CA GLY A 107 -6.39 19.30 -0.51
C GLY A 107 -5.26 18.27 -0.43
N ASP A 108 -4.58 17.99 -1.55
CA ASP A 108 -3.39 17.13 -1.57
C ASP A 108 -2.20 17.76 -0.85
N GLY A 109 -1.99 19.06 -1.04
CA GLY A 109 -0.94 19.81 -0.35
C GLY A 109 -1.19 19.87 1.15
N GLU A 110 -2.44 20.14 1.53
CA GLU A 110 -2.87 20.18 2.93
C GLU A 110 -2.71 18.81 3.62
N ALA A 111 -3.05 17.71 2.93
CA ALA A 111 -2.87 16.36 3.47
C ALA A 111 -1.38 16.00 3.66
N ILE A 112 -0.51 16.41 2.72
CA ILE A 112 0.94 16.23 2.87
C ILE A 112 1.47 17.07 4.04
N ASP A 113 1.03 18.33 4.17
CA ASP A 113 1.43 19.19 5.28
C ASP A 113 0.99 18.61 6.64
N LEU A 114 -0.27 18.17 6.77
CA LEU A 114 -0.77 17.48 7.96
C LEU A 114 0.14 16.33 8.39
N ALA A 115 0.51 15.47 7.44
CA ALA A 115 1.29 14.28 7.69
C ALA A 115 2.74 14.57 8.14
N PHE A 116 3.39 15.61 7.58
CA PHE A 116 4.84 15.81 7.73
C PHE A 116 5.26 17.10 8.44
N ASN A 117 4.35 18.05 8.65
CA ASN A 117 4.64 19.29 9.35
C ASN A 117 4.80 19.05 10.85
N ARG A 118 5.99 19.36 11.38
CA ARG A 118 6.32 19.15 12.80
C ARG A 118 5.39 19.90 13.75
N LYS A 119 4.81 21.02 13.33
CA LYS A 119 3.91 21.84 14.14
C LYS A 119 2.49 21.27 14.28
N ARG A 120 2.14 20.26 13.49
CA ARG A 120 0.78 19.69 13.42
C ARG A 120 0.64 18.35 14.16
N ALA A 121 1.35 18.23 15.28
CA ALA A 121 1.33 17.00 16.07
C ALA A 121 -0.06 16.70 16.65
N ASP A 122 -0.81 17.73 17.07
CA ASP A 122 -2.16 17.56 17.61
C ASP A 122 -3.17 17.18 16.52
N ASP A 123 -3.14 17.87 15.37
CA ASP A 123 -3.97 17.50 14.20
C ASP A 123 -3.76 16.04 13.78
N ARG A 124 -2.52 15.54 13.87
CA ARG A 124 -2.22 14.12 13.56
C ARG A 124 -2.87 13.15 14.53
N LYS A 125 -3.09 13.52 15.80
CA LYS A 125 -3.79 12.67 16.76
C LYS A 125 -5.23 12.45 16.31
N ASP A 126 -5.92 13.54 15.97
CA ASP A 126 -7.30 13.49 15.49
C ASP A 126 -7.39 12.73 14.16
N TRP A 127 -6.46 12.99 13.25
CA TRP A 127 -6.35 12.28 11.98
C TRP A 127 -6.17 10.77 12.15
N ILE A 128 -5.23 10.32 12.99
CA ILE A 128 -5.02 8.89 13.28
C ILE A 128 -6.26 8.26 13.93
N ASN A 129 -6.91 8.98 14.85
CA ASN A 129 -8.11 8.50 15.53
C ASN A 129 -9.35 8.44 14.64
N SER A 130 -9.42 9.29 13.60
CA SER A 130 -10.52 9.31 12.63
C SER A 130 -10.45 8.18 11.60
N TYR A 131 -9.37 7.42 11.55
CA TYR A 131 -9.20 6.33 10.60
C TYR A 131 -10.12 5.15 10.93
N GLU A 132 -11.00 4.81 9.99
CA GLU A 132 -11.86 3.64 10.04
C GLU A 132 -11.12 2.38 9.58
N ASP A 133 -11.14 1.34 10.41
CA ASP A 133 -10.49 0.06 10.11
C ASP A 133 -11.15 -0.60 8.87
N GLY A 134 -10.33 -0.84 7.86
CA GLY A 134 -10.76 -1.42 6.57
C GLY A 134 -10.63 -0.46 5.39
N ALA A 135 -10.44 0.84 5.63
CA ALA A 135 -10.11 1.78 4.56
C ALA A 135 -8.71 1.47 3.99
N HIS A 136 -8.65 1.17 2.70
CA HIS A 136 -7.41 0.85 2.00
C HIS A 136 -7.38 1.50 0.63
N VAL A 137 -6.18 1.67 0.08
CA VAL A 137 -6.00 2.10 -1.31
C VAL A 137 -6.50 0.99 -2.23
N ASP A 138 -7.34 1.37 -3.19
CA ASP A 138 -7.77 0.48 -4.26
C ASP A 138 -6.65 0.36 -5.30
N HIS A 139 -5.96 -0.78 -5.27
CA HIS A 139 -4.85 -1.09 -6.16
C HIS A 139 -5.31 -1.54 -7.56
N SER A 140 -6.62 -1.67 -7.79
CA SER A 140 -7.17 -1.84 -9.14
C SER A 140 -7.12 -0.54 -9.94
N SER A 141 -7.15 0.61 -9.26
CA SER A 141 -6.96 1.92 -9.88
C SER A 141 -5.48 2.15 -10.22
N ARG A 142 -5.23 2.66 -11.42
CA ARG A 142 -3.88 3.04 -11.89
C ARG A 142 -3.51 4.48 -11.59
N ALA A 143 -4.40 5.20 -10.92
CA ALA A 143 -4.19 6.54 -10.45
C ALA A 143 -4.53 6.64 -8.96
N LEU A 144 -3.65 7.30 -8.20
CA LEU A 144 -3.80 7.50 -6.77
C LEU A 144 -3.64 8.99 -6.44
N ALA A 145 -4.63 9.59 -5.80
CA ALA A 145 -4.51 10.94 -5.28
C ALA A 145 -3.57 10.96 -4.06
N TYR A 146 -2.86 12.07 -3.84
CA TYR A 146 -2.00 12.18 -2.67
C TYR A 146 -2.81 12.15 -1.36
N THR A 147 -3.95 12.84 -1.31
CA THR A 147 -4.94 12.74 -0.22
C THR A 147 -5.33 11.29 0.10
N ASP A 148 -5.66 10.50 -0.91
CA ASP A 148 -6.02 9.09 -0.75
C ASP A 148 -4.85 8.27 -0.20
N PHE A 149 -3.64 8.49 -0.72
CA PHE A 149 -2.44 7.84 -0.20
C PHE A 149 -2.21 8.18 1.28
N ILE A 150 -2.30 9.45 1.67
CA ILE A 150 -2.13 9.89 3.06
C ILE A 150 -3.20 9.22 3.93
N ASN A 151 -4.47 9.37 3.57
CA ASN A 151 -5.61 9.00 4.43
C ASN A 151 -5.99 7.52 4.38
N LYS A 152 -5.50 6.74 3.40
CA LYS A 152 -5.83 5.30 3.27
C LYS A 152 -4.62 4.39 3.40
N GLU A 153 -3.40 4.87 3.19
CA GLU A 153 -2.18 4.05 3.29
C GLU A 153 -1.22 4.56 4.37
N LEU A 154 -0.84 5.84 4.36
CA LEU A 154 0.13 6.38 5.32
C LEU A 154 -0.41 6.34 6.75
N VAL A 155 -1.71 6.60 6.94
CA VAL A 155 -2.34 6.53 8.27
C VAL A 155 -2.26 5.14 8.89
N GLN A 156 -2.27 4.06 8.10
CA GLN A 156 -2.10 2.69 8.60
C GLN A 156 -0.71 2.51 9.21
N PHE A 157 0.32 3.08 8.56
CA PHE A 157 1.66 3.12 9.13
C PHE A 157 1.68 3.92 10.43
N ALA A 158 1.07 5.10 10.47
CA ALA A 158 1.05 5.94 11.68
C ALA A 158 0.38 5.22 12.87
N LYS A 159 -0.75 4.55 12.65
CA LYS A 159 -1.43 3.72 13.66
C LYS A 159 -0.54 2.56 14.12
N TYR A 160 0.10 1.85 13.19
CA TYR A 160 1.02 0.77 13.53
C TYR A 160 2.26 1.26 14.30
N ASP A 161 2.75 2.47 13.97
CA ASP A 161 3.89 3.09 14.65
C ASP A 161 3.58 3.43 16.10
N VAL A 162 2.37 3.96 16.37
CA VAL A 162 1.85 4.14 17.74
C VAL A 162 1.77 2.78 18.46
N MET A 163 1.15 1.77 17.84
CA MET A 163 0.96 0.45 18.46
C MET A 163 2.28 -0.24 18.84
N ARG A 164 3.33 -0.09 18.04
CA ARG A 164 4.64 -0.71 18.32
C ARG A 164 5.53 0.11 19.25
N SER A 165 5.28 1.42 19.36
CA SER A 165 6.15 2.35 20.10
C SER A 165 5.62 2.72 21.48
N ILE A 166 4.30 2.69 21.68
CA ILE A 166 3.66 3.06 22.94
C ILE A 166 3.22 1.78 23.65
N PRO A 167 3.66 1.55 24.90
CA PRO A 167 3.29 0.35 25.65
C PRO A 167 1.82 0.37 26.07
N CYS A 168 1.25 -0.82 26.25
CA CYS A 168 -0.05 -0.97 26.89
C CYS A 168 0.10 -0.77 28.41
N MET A 169 -0.92 -0.19 29.03
CA MET A 169 -0.97 -0.02 30.49
C MET A 169 -1.18 -1.35 31.24
N VAL A 170 -1.64 -2.39 30.54
CA VAL A 170 -2.06 -3.70 31.09
C VAL A 170 -0.90 -4.69 31.09
#